data_AF-A0A085KBA0-F1
#
_entry.id   AF-A0A085KBA0-F1
#
_cell.length_a   1.000
_cell.length_b   1.000
_cell.length_c   1.000
_cell.angle_alpha   90.00
_cell.angle_beta   90.00
_cell.angle_gamma   90.00
#
_symmetry.space_group_name_H-M   'P 1'
#
loop_
_entity.id
_entity.type
_entity.pdbx_description
1 polymer ?
#
loop_
_entity_poly.entity_id
_entity_poly.type
_entity_poly.pdbx_seq_one_letter_code
_entity_poly.pdbx_strand_id
1 'polypeptide(L)'
;MTSRPLTLEEAALARTMFGDAIAYDRVRVHNRKWWPFQPRAVTMAPDGDLWFHPEGGLFCEDFCASPLSLQGLFIHEMTHVWQAQRSGKYWLPLMRHPFCRYEYAIEPGKPFARYGIEQQAEIIRHAFILRQGGRVEGKPGIAVYEALLPFAVT
;
A
#
# COMPACT_ATOMS: atom_id res chain seq x y z
N MET A 1 17.85 -4.28 -14.62
CA MET A 1 16.44 -4.41 -15.03
C MET A 1 15.69 -3.20 -14.52
N THR A 2 14.88 -2.53 -15.35
CA THR A 2 14.06 -1.37 -14.92
C THR A 2 12.71 -1.78 -14.32
N SER A 3 12.38 -3.07 -14.37
CA SER A 3 11.15 -3.67 -13.85
C SER A 3 11.38 -5.14 -13.47
N ARG A 4 10.70 -5.63 -12.43
CA ARG A 4 10.68 -7.05 -12.00
C ARG A 4 9.28 -7.46 -11.50
N PRO A 5 8.92 -8.76 -11.48
CA PRO A 5 7.77 -9.22 -10.70
C PRO A 5 8.01 -9.06 -9.19
N LEU A 6 6.95 -9.19 -8.40
CA LEU A 6 7.08 -9.44 -6.96
C LEU A 6 7.88 -10.72 -6.72
N THR A 7 8.68 -10.74 -5.65
CA THR A 7 9.24 -12.00 -5.14
C THR A 7 8.12 -12.86 -4.55
N LEU A 8 8.39 -14.15 -4.33
CA LEU A 8 7.42 -15.04 -3.69
C LEU A 8 7.11 -14.57 -2.26
N GLU A 9 8.13 -14.08 -1.58
CA GLU A 9 8.09 -13.56 -0.22
C GLU A 9 7.29 -12.26 -0.16
N GLU A 10 7.47 -11.34 -1.11
CA GLU A 10 6.71 -10.08 -1.19
C GLU A 10 5.22 -10.34 -1.46
N ALA A 11 4.92 -11.27 -2.38
CA ALA A 11 3.56 -11.69 -2.65
C ALA A 11 2.94 -12.36 -1.41
N ALA A 12 3.68 -13.21 -0.71
CA ALA A 12 3.23 -13.84 0.54
C ALA A 12 2.99 -12.81 1.65
N LEU A 13 3.87 -11.81 1.79
CA LEU A 13 3.73 -10.73 2.76
C LEU A 13 2.46 -9.92 2.49
N ALA A 14 2.24 -9.50 1.24
CA ALA A 14 1.03 -8.78 0.87
C ALA A 14 -0.24 -9.64 1.06
N ARG A 15 -0.16 -10.95 0.78
CA ARG A 15 -1.27 -11.89 0.99
C ARG A 15 -1.73 -11.94 2.45
N THR A 16 -0.86 -11.69 3.42
CA THR A 16 -1.26 -11.59 4.84
C THR A 16 -2.23 -10.43 5.14
N MET A 17 -2.24 -9.41 4.29
CA MET A 17 -3.10 -8.23 4.44
C MET A 17 -4.29 -8.22 3.50
N PHE A 18 -4.11 -8.70 2.26
CA PHE A 18 -5.12 -8.59 1.20
C PHE A 18 -5.76 -9.93 0.81
N GLY A 19 -5.30 -11.07 1.32
CA GLY A 19 -5.80 -12.39 0.95
C GLY A 19 -5.69 -12.63 -0.57
N ASP A 20 -6.78 -13.04 -1.21
CA ASP A 20 -6.85 -13.23 -2.66
C ASP A 20 -7.36 -11.98 -3.42
N ALA A 21 -7.44 -10.82 -2.76
CA ALA A 21 -8.01 -9.61 -3.37
C ALA A 21 -7.10 -8.98 -4.45
N ILE A 22 -5.86 -9.44 -4.60
CA ILE A 22 -4.88 -8.95 -5.56
C ILE A 22 -4.40 -10.11 -6.43
N ALA A 23 -4.36 -9.93 -7.74
CA ALA A 23 -3.66 -10.81 -8.67
C ALA A 23 -2.15 -10.52 -8.62
N TYR A 24 -1.45 -11.11 -7.65
CA TYR A 24 -0.03 -10.82 -7.36
C TYR A 24 0.92 -11.12 -8.53
N ASP A 25 0.59 -12.13 -9.34
CA ASP A 25 1.34 -12.53 -10.55
C ASP A 25 1.38 -11.43 -11.62
N ARG A 26 0.43 -10.49 -11.57
CA ARG A 26 0.33 -9.37 -12.51
C ARG A 26 1.10 -8.13 -12.06
N VAL A 27 1.47 -8.04 -10.79
CA VAL A 27 2.09 -6.84 -10.21
C VAL A 27 3.56 -6.76 -10.59
N ARG A 28 4.00 -5.57 -11.02
CA ARG A 28 5.40 -5.29 -11.29
C ARG A 28 5.95 -4.20 -10.39
N VAL A 29 7.24 -4.31 -10.08
CA VAL A 29 8.03 -3.32 -9.34
C VAL A 29 8.99 -2.65 -10.31
N HIS A 30 8.79 -1.37 -10.55
CA HIS A 30 9.60 -0.57 -11.48
C HIS A 30 10.58 0.32 -10.73
N ASN A 31 11.86 0.22 -11.06
CA ASN A 31 12.86 1.22 -10.70
C ASN A 31 12.89 2.28 -11.82
N ARG A 32 11.78 3.01 -11.96
CA ARG A 32 11.54 4.00 -13.01
C ARG A 32 10.44 4.95 -12.56
N LYS A 33 10.49 6.19 -13.05
CA LYS A 33 9.36 7.11 -12.91
C LYS A 33 8.14 6.59 -13.69
N TRP A 34 6.95 6.70 -13.12
CA TRP A 34 5.67 6.51 -13.81
C TRP A 34 5.41 7.62 -14.83
N TRP A 35 5.72 8.87 -14.46
CA TRP A 35 5.56 10.06 -15.31
C TRP A 35 6.75 11.03 -15.12
N PRO A 36 7.02 11.94 -16.08
CA PRO A 36 8.24 12.74 -16.09
C PRO A 36 8.49 13.58 -14.83
N PHE A 37 7.42 14.06 -14.19
CA PHE A 37 7.49 14.94 -13.02
C PHE A 37 7.19 14.21 -11.68
N GLN A 38 7.30 12.88 -11.63
CA GLN A 38 7.24 12.16 -10.36
C GLN A 38 8.32 12.71 -9.41
N PRO A 39 7.97 13.17 -8.20
CA PRO A 39 8.95 13.60 -7.21
C PRO A 39 9.85 12.46 -6.75
N ARG A 40 11.11 12.76 -6.38
CA ARG A 40 12.11 11.74 -5.99
C ARG A 40 11.70 10.91 -4.78
N ALA A 41 11.10 11.55 -3.78
CA ALA A 41 10.73 10.90 -2.52
C ALA A 41 9.34 10.25 -2.54
N VAL A 42 8.70 10.12 -3.71
CA VAL A 42 7.32 9.63 -3.83
C VAL A 42 7.29 8.33 -4.63
N THR A 43 6.83 7.27 -3.99
CA THR A 43 6.41 6.03 -4.66
C THR A 43 4.99 6.21 -5.18
N MET A 44 4.66 5.58 -6.30
CA MET A 44 3.31 5.63 -6.88
C MET A 44 2.88 4.24 -7.29
N ALA A 45 1.59 3.91 -7.12
CA ALA A 45 0.99 2.72 -7.72
C ALA A 45 -0.33 3.02 -8.47
N PRO A 46 -0.29 3.84 -9.53
CA PRO A 46 -1.48 4.41 -10.15
C PRO A 46 -2.26 3.42 -11.02
N ASP A 47 -1.58 2.42 -11.59
CA ASP A 47 -2.10 1.54 -12.64
C ASP A 47 -2.12 0.05 -12.25
N GLY A 48 -1.79 -0.26 -11.00
CA GLY A 48 -1.67 -1.63 -10.50
C GLY A 48 -0.24 -2.16 -10.42
N ASP A 49 0.74 -1.37 -10.83
CA ASP A 49 2.17 -1.63 -10.64
C ASP A 49 2.78 -0.64 -9.64
N LEU A 50 3.92 -0.98 -9.04
CA LEU A 50 4.68 -0.14 -8.14
C LEU A 50 5.77 0.63 -8.90
N TRP A 51 5.83 1.96 -8.74
CA TRP A 51 6.77 2.84 -9.44
C TRP A 51 7.64 3.63 -8.47
N PHE A 52 8.90 3.24 -8.37
CA PHE A 52 9.90 3.87 -7.52
C PHE A 52 10.80 4.79 -8.35
N HIS A 53 10.97 6.04 -7.90
CA HIS A 53 11.89 6.95 -8.55
C HIS A 53 13.34 6.44 -8.37
N PRO A 54 14.14 6.33 -9.45
CA PRO A 54 15.52 5.81 -9.38
C PRO A 54 16.51 6.60 -8.50
N GLU A 55 16.15 7.82 -8.13
CA GLU A 55 16.97 8.74 -7.34
C GLU A 55 16.33 8.97 -5.96
N GLY A 56 15.30 8.20 -5.62
CA GLY A 56 14.54 8.31 -4.38
C GLY A 56 15.07 7.45 -3.23
N GLY A 57 15.89 6.43 -3.53
CA GLY A 57 16.42 5.51 -2.51
C GLY A 57 15.40 4.56 -1.88
N LEU A 58 14.16 4.53 -2.39
CA LEU A 58 13.07 3.70 -1.85
C LEU A 58 12.90 2.36 -2.59
N PHE A 59 13.50 2.20 -3.77
CA PHE A 59 13.48 0.92 -4.48
C PHE A 59 14.28 -0.13 -3.71
N CYS A 60 13.71 -1.32 -3.58
CA CYS A 60 14.38 -2.47 -2.98
C CYS A 60 14.32 -3.69 -3.89
N GLU A 61 15.37 -4.50 -3.86
CA GLU A 61 15.39 -5.80 -4.53
C GLU A 61 14.48 -6.81 -3.82
N ASP A 62 14.33 -6.69 -2.49
CA ASP A 62 13.44 -7.49 -1.66
C ASP A 62 12.90 -6.67 -0.47
N PHE A 63 11.62 -6.29 -0.53
CA PHE A 63 10.98 -5.53 0.56
C PHE A 63 10.88 -6.35 1.86
N CYS A 64 10.83 -7.68 1.80
CA CYS A 64 10.73 -8.53 3.00
C CYS A 64 12.02 -8.53 3.83
N ALA A 65 13.17 -8.35 3.21
CA ALA A 65 14.47 -8.20 3.88
C ALA A 65 14.73 -6.78 4.42
N SER A 66 13.80 -5.84 4.22
CA SER A 66 13.96 -4.44 4.59
C SER A 66 13.41 -4.12 5.99
N PRO A 67 13.79 -2.97 6.60
CA PRO A 67 13.21 -2.52 7.87
C PRO A 67 11.68 -2.44 7.81
N LEU A 68 11.02 -2.61 8.97
CA LEU A 68 9.56 -2.61 9.09
C LEU A 68 8.89 -1.37 8.50
N SER A 69 9.55 -0.21 8.56
CA SER A 69 9.05 1.02 7.93
C SER A 69 8.92 0.91 6.42
N LEU A 70 9.87 0.26 5.75
CA LEU A 70 9.85 0.07 4.30
C LEU A 70 8.90 -1.05 3.88
N GLN A 71 8.78 -2.12 4.68
CA GLN A 71 7.71 -3.11 4.53
C GLN A 71 6.33 -2.46 4.65
N GLY A 72 6.16 -1.53 5.61
CA GLY A 72 4.94 -0.75 5.76
C GLY A 72 4.64 0.15 4.56
N LEU A 73 5.66 0.79 3.98
CA LEU A 73 5.51 1.55 2.73
C LEU A 73 5.09 0.63 1.58
N PHE A 74 5.71 -0.53 1.43
CA PHE A 74 5.31 -1.52 0.44
C PHE A 74 3.84 -1.91 0.59
N ILE A 75 3.37 -2.19 1.81
CA ILE A 75 1.96 -2.52 2.08
C ILE A 75 1.01 -1.34 1.80
N HIS A 76 1.43 -0.10 2.08
CA HIS A 76 0.69 1.10 1.69
C HIS A 76 0.48 1.12 0.17
N GLU A 77 1.55 0.98 -0.61
CA GLU A 77 1.46 1.01 -2.07
C GLU A 77 0.70 -0.20 -2.64
N MET A 78 0.78 -1.37 -2.00
CA MET A 78 -0.05 -2.53 -2.36
C MET A 78 -1.55 -2.27 -2.15
N THR A 79 -1.93 -1.34 -1.27
CA THR A 79 -3.33 -0.90 -1.16
C THR A 79 -3.77 -0.16 -2.41
N HIS A 80 -2.90 0.67 -2.98
CA HIS A 80 -3.17 1.35 -4.24
C HIS A 80 -3.21 0.37 -5.41
N VAL A 81 -2.33 -0.64 -5.43
CA VAL A 81 -2.42 -1.76 -6.39
C VAL A 81 -3.80 -2.42 -6.33
N TRP A 82 -4.27 -2.77 -5.13
CA TRP A 82 -5.60 -3.33 -4.94
C TRP A 82 -6.72 -2.39 -5.44
N GLN A 83 -6.65 -1.10 -5.11
CA GLN A 83 -7.63 -0.09 -5.56
C GLN A 83 -7.69 0.01 -7.09
N ALA A 84 -6.52 0.00 -7.76
CA ALA A 84 -6.42 0.03 -9.21
C ALA A 84 -6.91 -1.27 -9.87
N GLN A 85 -6.59 -2.45 -9.31
CA GLN A 85 -7.10 -3.72 -9.84
C GLN A 85 -8.62 -3.84 -9.70
N ARG A 86 -9.19 -3.36 -8.58
CA ARG A 86 -10.63 -3.35 -8.34
C ARG A 86 -11.39 -2.37 -9.24
N SER A 87 -10.83 -1.17 -9.47
CA SER A 87 -11.57 -0.04 -10.05
C SER A 87 -11.10 0.35 -11.47
N GLY A 88 -10.03 -0.27 -11.96
CA GLY A 88 -9.41 -0.01 -13.25
C GLY A 88 -8.17 0.90 -13.16
N LYS A 89 -7.23 0.70 -14.08
CA LYS A 89 -5.90 1.33 -14.14
C LYS A 89 -5.86 2.87 -14.20
N TYR A 90 -6.99 3.52 -14.53
CA TYR A 90 -7.09 4.98 -14.59
C TYR A 90 -7.81 5.57 -13.37
N TRP A 91 -8.36 4.74 -12.50
CA TRP A 91 -9.18 5.19 -11.39
C TRP A 91 -8.37 6.00 -10.37
N LEU A 92 -7.20 5.51 -9.96
CA LEU A 92 -6.34 6.24 -9.02
C LEU A 92 -5.87 7.60 -9.56
N PRO A 93 -5.34 7.71 -10.80
CA PRO A 93 -5.02 9.01 -11.40
C PRO A 93 -6.17 10.00 -11.43
N LEU A 94 -7.40 9.52 -11.62
CA LEU A 94 -8.59 10.37 -11.68
C LEU A 94 -9.14 10.76 -10.29
N MET A 95 -9.01 9.86 -9.31
CA MET A 95 -9.65 10.02 -8.00
C MET A 95 -8.70 10.54 -6.91
N ARG A 96 -7.38 10.38 -7.07
CA ARG A 96 -6.36 10.90 -6.15
C ARG A 96 -6.09 12.38 -6.44
N HIS A 97 -6.99 13.24 -5.97
CA HIS A 97 -6.85 14.69 -6.11
C HIS A 97 -5.83 15.27 -5.10
N PRO A 98 -5.25 16.47 -5.34
CA PRO A 98 -4.27 17.10 -4.43
C PRO A 98 -4.73 17.29 -2.98
N PHE A 99 -6.05 17.33 -2.72
CA PHE A 99 -6.60 17.47 -1.36
C PHE A 99 -6.75 16.14 -0.60
N CYS A 100 -6.25 15.01 -1.12
CA CYS A 100 -6.31 13.74 -0.42
C CYS A 100 -5.49 13.82 0.86
N ARG A 101 -6.09 13.43 1.98
CA ARG A 101 -5.47 13.54 3.31
C ARG A 101 -4.94 12.19 3.77
N TYR A 102 -3.73 12.21 4.31
CA TYR A 102 -3.11 11.06 4.98
C TYR A 102 -3.65 10.89 6.41
N GLU A 103 -3.92 11.99 7.09
CA GLU A 103 -4.46 11.98 8.45
C GLU A 103 -5.87 11.42 8.47
N TYR A 104 -6.14 10.58 9.47
CA TYR A 104 -7.44 9.98 9.73
C TYR A 104 -7.62 9.69 11.21
N ALA A 105 -8.88 9.60 11.64
CA ALA A 105 -9.28 9.00 12.91
C ALA A 105 -10.14 7.76 12.63
N ILE A 106 -10.02 6.73 13.47
CA ILE A 106 -10.96 5.61 13.41
C ILE A 106 -12.24 6.08 14.10
N GLU A 107 -13.33 6.13 13.33
CA GLU A 107 -14.63 6.61 13.79
C GLU A 107 -15.52 5.39 14.02
N PRO A 108 -16.13 5.22 15.20
CA PRO A 108 -17.04 4.10 15.47
C PRO A 108 -18.14 4.00 14.41
N GLY A 109 -18.30 2.80 13.84
CA GLY A 109 -19.33 2.52 12.82
C GLY A 109 -19.02 3.05 11.41
N LYS A 110 -17.91 3.77 11.19
CA LYS A 110 -17.50 4.18 9.85
C LYS A 110 -16.86 3.00 9.11
N PRO A 111 -17.45 2.51 8.01
CA PRO A 111 -16.89 1.39 7.26
C PRO A 111 -15.61 1.80 6.53
N PHE A 112 -14.70 0.83 6.30
CA PHE A 112 -13.43 1.04 5.59
C PHE A 112 -13.60 1.77 4.25
N ALA A 113 -14.61 1.41 3.47
CA ALA A 113 -14.89 2.01 2.16
C ALA A 113 -15.26 3.50 2.21
N ARG A 114 -15.60 4.06 3.39
CA ARG A 114 -15.88 5.50 3.58
C ARG A 114 -14.66 6.32 3.98
N TYR A 115 -13.48 5.71 4.07
CA TYR A 115 -12.22 6.41 4.20
C TYR A 115 -11.70 6.84 2.83
N GLY A 116 -10.96 7.96 2.78
CA GLY A 116 -10.29 8.42 1.57
C GLY A 116 -9.21 7.44 1.09
N ILE A 117 -8.78 7.59 -0.16
CA ILE A 117 -7.85 6.67 -0.84
C ILE A 117 -6.54 6.49 -0.04
N GLU A 118 -5.90 7.59 0.34
CA GLU A 118 -4.67 7.58 1.16
C GLU A 118 -4.95 7.11 2.59
N GLN A 119 -6.12 7.43 3.15
CA GLN A 119 -6.50 7.00 4.49
C GLN A 119 -6.67 5.48 4.56
N GLN A 120 -7.28 4.87 3.54
CA GLN A 120 -7.37 3.43 3.40
C GLN A 120 -5.99 2.78 3.38
N ALA A 121 -5.05 3.33 2.61
CA ALA A 121 -3.67 2.85 2.53
C ALA A 121 -2.94 2.97 3.87
N GLU A 122 -3.08 4.09 4.57
CA GLU A 122 -2.51 4.28 5.91
C GLU A 122 -3.15 3.38 6.97
N ILE A 123 -4.47 3.12 6.90
CA ILE A 123 -5.15 2.17 7.80
C ILE A 123 -4.56 0.77 7.64
N ILE A 124 -4.39 0.30 6.40
CA ILE A 124 -3.82 -1.02 6.12
C ILE A 124 -2.35 -1.10 6.56
N ARG A 125 -1.55 -0.07 6.24
CA ARG A 125 -0.15 0.03 6.68
C ARG A 125 -0.02 -0.03 8.20
N HIS A 126 -0.83 0.73 8.92
CA HIS A 126 -0.78 0.74 10.38
C HIS A 126 -1.22 -0.60 10.97
N ALA A 127 -2.26 -1.22 10.42
CA ALA A 127 -2.66 -2.57 10.82
C ALA A 127 -1.51 -3.58 10.61
N PHE A 128 -0.81 -3.51 9.47
CA PHE A 128 0.36 -4.33 9.21
C PHE A 128 1.48 -4.10 10.24
N ILE A 129 1.87 -2.85 10.49
CA ILE A 129 2.92 -2.51 11.46
C ILE A 129 2.57 -3.06 12.85
N LEU A 130 1.31 -2.91 13.27
CA LEU A 130 0.83 -3.40 14.56
C LEU A 130 0.84 -4.95 14.64
N ARG A 131 0.49 -5.65 13.54
CA ARG A 131 0.60 -7.13 13.46
C ARG A 131 2.03 -7.63 13.62
N GLN A 132 2.99 -6.86 13.11
CA GLN A 132 4.43 -7.15 13.24
C GLN A 132 5.01 -6.76 14.62
N GLY A 133 4.17 -6.39 15.59
CA GLY A 133 4.62 -5.95 16.93
C GLY A 133 5.20 -4.53 16.96
N GLY A 134 5.08 -3.78 15.87
CA GLY A 134 5.45 -2.37 15.81
C GLY A 134 4.48 -1.47 16.58
N ARG A 135 4.82 -0.17 16.64
CA ARG A 135 4.00 0.86 17.28
C ARG A 135 3.68 1.96 16.28
N VAL A 136 2.47 2.49 16.37
CA VAL A 136 2.03 3.67 15.61
C VAL A 136 1.55 4.71 16.60
N GLU A 137 2.25 5.84 16.66
CA GLU A 137 1.97 6.90 17.63
C GLU A 137 0.57 7.50 17.43
N GLY A 138 -0.14 7.74 18.53
CA GLY A 138 -1.48 8.33 18.50
C GLY A 138 -2.57 7.44 17.88
N LYS A 139 -2.32 6.15 17.65
CA LYS A 139 -3.28 5.21 17.06
C LYS A 139 -3.70 4.10 18.04
N PRO A 140 -4.91 3.53 17.88
CA PRO A 140 -5.39 2.45 18.74
C PRO A 140 -4.62 1.13 18.47
N GLY A 141 -4.86 0.13 19.32
CA GLY A 141 -4.29 -1.21 19.16
C GLY A 141 -4.88 -1.99 17.97
N ILE A 142 -4.24 -3.12 17.62
CA ILE A 142 -4.54 -3.91 16.43
C ILE A 142 -6.00 -4.37 16.32
N ALA A 143 -6.64 -4.73 17.44
CA ALA A 143 -8.03 -5.22 17.44
C ALA A 143 -9.02 -4.23 16.80
N VAL A 144 -8.78 -2.92 16.95
CA VAL A 144 -9.62 -1.88 16.33
C VAL A 144 -9.45 -1.87 14.80
N TYR A 145 -8.25 -2.13 14.31
CA TYR A 145 -7.98 -2.24 12.88
C TYR A 145 -8.56 -3.52 12.29
N GLU A 146 -8.41 -4.66 12.98
CA GLU A 146 -8.93 -5.94 12.50
C GLU A 146 -10.44 -5.95 12.34
N ALA A 147 -11.17 -5.25 13.23
CA ALA A 147 -12.60 -5.04 13.08
C ALA A 147 -12.98 -4.14 11.89
N LEU A 148 -12.06 -3.31 11.41
CA LEU A 148 -12.29 -2.36 10.31
C LEU A 148 -11.88 -2.92 8.94
N LEU A 149 -10.84 -3.76 8.88
CA LEU A 149 -10.27 -4.23 7.62
C LEU A 149 -11.29 -5.05 6.81
N PRO A 150 -11.37 -4.84 5.47
CA PRO A 150 -12.37 -5.50 4.63
C PRO A 150 -11.93 -6.91 4.16
N PHE A 151 -10.75 -7.38 4.57
CA PHE A 151 -10.18 -8.64 4.13
C PHE A 151 -10.25 -9.64 5.26
N ALA A 152 -10.86 -10.79 5.00
CA ALA A 152 -10.78 -11.93 5.90
C ALA A 152 -9.33 -12.44 5.87
N VAL A 153 -8.66 -12.46 7.01
CA VAL A 153 -7.42 -13.21 7.17
C VAL A 153 -7.84 -14.65 7.42
N THR A 154 -7.81 -15.48 6.38
CA THR A 154 -7.85 -16.94 6.51
C THR A 154 -6.50 -17.48 6.92
#